data_AF-A0AB34SIB6-F1
#
_entry.id   AF-A0AB34SIB6-F1
#
_cell.length_a   1.000
_cell.length_b   1.000
_cell.length_c   1.000
_cell.angle_alpha   90.00
_cell.angle_beta   90.00
_cell.angle_gamma   90.00
#
_symmetry.space_group_name_H-M   'P 1'
#
loop_
_entity.id
_entity.type
_entity.pdbx_description
1 polymer ?
#
loop_
_entity_poly.entity_id
_entity_poly.type
_entity_poly.pdbx_seq_one_letter_code
_entity_poly.pdbx_strand_id
1 'polypeptide(L)'
;MAGCNNISINGSAYITEENKKLIETETKYGEFKNVTDTLKSNKIIKKMQPEINLDCASINAFRTIEKNSIYITPEIIQTNGSIGIFTKENDCGWNLKKGQNIKFNFEKYKSQVVENQTAIIGYIKNGEMIKGEEFKNLYGEYNLTIDEDGEYYIYIVNASSDYLSFKNGEIIII
;
A
#
# COMPACT_ATOMS: atom_id res chain seq x y z
N MET A 1 27.70 17.13 20.26
CA MET A 1 26.50 16.26 20.29
C MET A 1 25.72 16.53 19.02
N ALA A 2 25.85 15.65 18.01
CA ALA A 2 25.05 15.76 16.80
C ALA A 2 23.61 15.38 17.15
N GLY A 3 22.67 16.30 16.95
CA GLY A 3 21.25 16.03 17.15
C GLY A 3 20.85 14.82 16.31
N CYS A 4 20.33 13.79 16.96
CA CYS A 4 19.73 12.66 16.27
C CYS A 4 18.49 13.22 15.57
N ASN A 5 18.59 13.49 14.26
CA ASN A 5 17.43 13.84 13.46
C ASN A 5 16.49 12.62 13.49
N ASN A 6 15.46 12.70 14.34
CA ASN A 6 14.38 11.74 14.43
C ASN A 6 13.59 11.81 13.13
N ILE A 7 14.00 11.00 12.15
CA ILE A 7 13.26 10.84 10.90
C ILE A 7 12.14 9.85 11.20
N SER A 8 10.91 10.25 10.86
CA SER A 8 9.70 9.45 10.96
C SER A 8 8.79 9.83 9.82
N ILE A 9 8.06 8.87 9.25
CA ILE A 9 7.00 9.16 8.27
C ILE A 9 5.63 9.10 8.97
N ASN A 10 4.66 9.83 8.44
CA ASN A 10 3.26 9.74 8.84
C ASN A 10 2.50 9.08 7.69
N GLY A 11 2.06 7.83 7.86
CA GLY A 11 1.31 7.12 6.83
C GLY A 11 2.17 6.26 5.89
N SER A 12 1.83 6.31 4.61
CA SER A 12 2.55 5.65 3.51
C SER A 12 3.36 6.67 2.71
N ALA A 13 4.61 6.35 2.34
CA ALA A 13 5.47 7.24 1.57
C ALA A 13 6.34 6.47 0.56
N TYR A 14 6.83 7.16 -0.48
CA TYR A 14 7.90 6.65 -1.34
C TYR A 14 9.17 6.45 -0.52
N ILE A 15 9.96 5.43 -0.84
CA ILE A 15 11.31 5.31 -0.29
C ILE A 15 12.21 6.35 -0.97
N THR A 16 12.91 7.14 -0.16
CA THR A 16 13.87 8.17 -0.58
C THR A 16 15.16 8.02 0.24
N GLU A 17 16.25 8.65 -0.17
CA GLU A 17 17.50 8.63 0.59
C GLU A 17 17.35 9.13 2.04
N GLU A 18 16.37 9.99 2.30
CA GLU A 18 16.08 10.51 3.64
C GLU A 18 15.45 9.46 4.56
N ASN A 19 14.46 8.70 4.06
CA ASN A 19 13.70 7.75 4.87
C ASN A 19 14.17 6.29 4.72
N LYS A 20 15.10 5.99 3.81
CA LYS A 20 15.65 4.64 3.58
C LYS A 20 16.24 4.00 4.84
N LYS A 21 16.74 4.81 5.77
CA LYS A 21 17.24 4.33 7.07
C LYS A 21 16.17 3.78 8.01
N LEU A 22 14.88 3.99 7.69
CA LEU A 22 13.75 3.44 8.45
C LEU A 22 13.37 2.03 8.00
N ILE A 23 13.84 1.60 6.83
CA ILE A 23 13.62 0.24 6.34
C ILE A 23 14.22 -0.72 7.36
N GLU A 24 13.50 -1.81 7.63
CA GLU A 24 13.89 -2.88 8.56
C GLU A 24 13.93 -2.49 10.06
N THR A 25 13.62 -1.24 10.39
CA THR A 25 13.61 -0.71 11.75
C THR A 25 12.21 -0.63 12.35
N GLU A 26 12.14 -0.44 13.67
CA GLU A 26 10.90 -0.20 14.40
C GLU A 26 10.26 1.16 14.09
N THR A 27 8.93 1.24 14.21
CA THR A 27 8.24 2.54 14.16
C THR A 27 8.55 3.32 15.44
N LYS A 28 9.24 4.46 15.31
CA LYS A 28 9.40 5.37 16.44
C LYS A 28 8.16 6.22 16.62
N TYR A 29 7.33 5.87 17.60
CA TYR A 29 6.20 6.70 18.02
C TYR A 29 6.71 7.99 18.69
N GLY A 30 6.90 9.05 17.88
CA GLY A 30 6.92 10.41 18.41
C GLY A 30 5.52 10.80 18.93
N GLU A 31 5.44 11.68 19.93
CA GLU A 31 4.19 12.10 20.60
C GLU A 31 2.98 12.06 19.67
N PHE A 32 1.99 11.25 20.03
CA PHE A 32 0.69 11.19 19.36
C PHE A 32 0.09 12.60 19.29
N LYS A 33 0.34 13.31 18.18
CA LYS A 33 -0.54 14.41 17.79
C LYS A 33 -1.85 13.73 17.48
N ASN A 34 -2.85 13.92 18.33
CA ASN A 34 -4.23 13.47 18.12
C ASN A 34 -4.60 13.59 16.64
N VAL A 35 -4.55 12.47 15.90
CA VAL A 35 -4.94 12.43 14.50
C VAL A 35 -6.45 12.20 14.48
N THR A 36 -7.19 13.22 14.92
CA THR A 36 -8.51 13.53 14.38
C THR A 36 -8.35 14.27 13.03
N ASP A 37 -7.35 13.91 12.24
CA ASP A 37 -7.27 14.25 10.81
C ASP A 37 -7.93 13.08 10.06
N THR A 38 -9.23 12.96 10.34
CA THR A 38 -10.25 12.28 9.56
C THR A 38 -9.89 12.26 8.09
N LEU A 39 -9.85 11.06 7.49
CA LEU A 39 -9.98 10.83 6.04
C LEU A 39 -9.48 12.02 5.22
N LYS A 40 -8.15 12.22 5.13
CA LYS A 40 -7.61 13.16 4.14
C LYS A 40 -7.95 12.64 2.75
N SER A 41 -9.16 13.00 2.30
CA SER A 41 -9.73 13.00 0.96
C SER A 41 -8.83 12.34 -0.09
N ASN A 42 -8.79 11.02 -0.13
CA ASN A 42 -8.41 10.36 -1.36
C ASN A 42 -9.66 10.28 -2.25
N LYS A 43 -9.59 10.86 -3.46
CA LYS A 43 -10.69 10.85 -4.44
C LYS A 43 -11.03 9.43 -4.94
N ILE A 44 -10.14 8.46 -4.70
CA ILE A 44 -10.25 7.08 -5.14
C ILE A 44 -11.23 6.31 -4.24
N ILE A 45 -11.03 6.27 -2.93
CA ILE A 45 -11.91 5.51 -2.01
C ILE A 45 -13.09 6.38 -1.59
N LYS A 46 -14.29 6.01 -2.07
CA LYS A 46 -15.57 6.65 -1.75
C LYS A 46 -16.33 5.90 -0.65
N LYS A 47 -16.14 4.58 -0.57
CA LYS A 47 -16.70 3.73 0.48
C LYS A 47 -15.83 2.50 0.71
N MET A 48 -15.96 1.90 1.89
CA MET A 48 -15.30 0.65 2.26
C MET A 48 -16.38 -0.37 2.61
N GLN A 49 -16.17 -1.65 2.28
CA GLN A 49 -17.07 -2.71 2.73
C GLN A 49 -17.14 -2.75 4.27
N PRO A 50 -18.30 -3.06 4.87
CA PRO A 50 -18.48 -3.05 6.33
C PRO A 50 -17.52 -3.97 7.09
N GLU A 51 -17.03 -5.04 6.45
CA GLU A 51 -16.06 -5.97 7.04
C GLU A 51 -14.65 -5.38 7.19
N ILE A 52 -14.36 -4.27 6.52
CA ILE A 52 -13.09 -3.57 6.61
C ILE A 52 -13.12 -2.71 7.88
N ASN A 53 -12.74 -3.31 9.00
CA ASN A 53 -12.58 -2.62 10.27
C ASN A 53 -11.16 -2.03 10.38
N LEU A 54 -10.91 -0.97 9.61
CA LEU A 54 -9.61 -0.28 9.60
C LEU A 54 -9.76 1.16 10.10
N ASP A 55 -9.16 1.44 11.26
CA ASP A 55 -8.87 2.81 11.69
C ASP A 55 -7.66 3.31 10.90
N CYS A 56 -7.91 3.74 9.66
CA CYS A 56 -6.85 4.08 8.71
C CYS A 56 -6.09 5.34 9.17
N ALA A 57 -4.79 5.20 9.43
CA ALA A 57 -3.94 6.32 9.81
C ALA A 57 -3.68 7.29 8.64
N SER A 58 -3.58 6.77 7.41
CA SER A 58 -3.44 7.58 6.19
C SER A 58 -3.81 6.79 4.93
N ILE A 59 -4.07 7.50 3.82
CA ILE A 59 -4.28 6.92 2.50
C ILE A 59 -3.43 7.71 1.49
N ASN A 60 -2.56 7.03 0.76
CA ASN A 60 -1.69 7.66 -0.25
C ASN A 60 -1.72 6.88 -1.56
N ALA A 61 -1.71 7.59 -2.68
CA ALA A 61 -1.61 7.01 -4.02
C ALA A 61 -0.15 7.02 -4.51
N PHE A 62 0.22 5.97 -5.24
CA PHE A 62 1.56 5.71 -5.75
C PHE A 62 1.48 5.35 -7.22
N ARG A 63 2.09 6.18 -8.06
CA ARG A 63 2.06 5.99 -9.51
C ARG A 63 2.99 4.85 -9.91
N THR A 64 2.47 3.95 -10.73
CA THR A 64 3.25 2.90 -11.40
C THR A 64 3.94 3.43 -12.65
N ILE A 65 5.01 2.74 -13.06
CA ILE A 65 5.70 3.00 -14.33
C ILE A 65 5.36 1.86 -15.30
N GLU A 66 4.70 2.19 -16.41
CA GLU A 66 4.37 1.21 -17.45
C GLU A 66 5.58 0.92 -18.34
N LYS A 67 5.94 -0.36 -18.47
CA LYS A 67 7.01 -0.84 -19.35
C LYS A 67 6.64 -2.19 -19.93
N ASN A 68 6.56 -2.28 -21.26
CA ASN A 68 6.23 -3.52 -21.97
C ASN A 68 4.94 -4.19 -21.46
N SER A 69 3.89 -3.40 -21.20
CA SER A 69 2.59 -3.86 -20.65
C SER A 69 2.65 -4.42 -19.22
N ILE A 70 3.73 -4.17 -18.49
CA ILE A 70 3.87 -4.43 -17.06
C ILE A 70 3.90 -3.08 -16.33
N TYR A 71 3.13 -2.97 -15.24
CA TYR A 71 3.10 -1.78 -14.40
C TYR A 71 4.00 -1.99 -13.18
N ILE A 72 5.15 -1.33 -13.16
CA ILE A 72 6.14 -1.45 -12.08
C ILE A 72 5.72 -0.54 -10.93
N THR A 73 5.47 -1.11 -9.75
CA THR A 73 5.17 -0.33 -8.55
C THR A 73 6.44 0.32 -8.00
N PRO A 74 6.35 1.51 -7.40
CA PRO A 74 7.49 2.11 -6.72
C PRO A 74 7.80 1.36 -5.41
N GLU A 75 8.98 1.58 -4.89
CA GLU A 75 9.30 1.21 -3.51
C GLU A 75 8.60 2.14 -2.54
N ILE A 76 7.93 1.57 -1.53
CA ILE A 76 7.19 2.34 -0.53
C ILE A 76 7.45 1.83 0.88
N ILE A 77 7.22 2.70 1.86
CA ILE A 77 7.29 2.40 3.30
C ILE A 77 6.01 2.89 3.97
N GLN A 78 5.49 2.11 4.90
CA GLN A 78 4.18 2.31 5.52
C GLN A 78 4.25 2.20 7.05
N THR A 79 3.51 3.06 7.74
CA THR A 79 3.19 2.93 9.18
C THR A 79 2.00 1.99 9.39
N ASN A 80 1.84 1.44 10.59
CA ASN A 80 0.70 0.59 10.93
C ASN A 80 -0.63 1.27 10.54
N GLY A 81 -1.52 0.51 9.89
CA GLY A 81 -2.85 0.95 9.50
C GLY A 81 -2.87 1.92 8.30
N SER A 82 -1.72 2.26 7.70
CA SER A 82 -1.70 3.12 6.52
C SER A 82 -2.01 2.34 5.24
N ILE A 83 -2.70 3.01 4.31
CA ILE A 83 -3.09 2.47 3.00
C ILE A 83 -2.21 3.09 1.92
N GLY A 84 -1.66 2.23 1.06
CA GLY A 84 -1.05 2.61 -0.22
C GLY A 84 -1.90 2.11 -1.37
N ILE A 85 -2.17 2.96 -2.36
CA ILE A 85 -2.96 2.62 -3.55
C ILE A 85 -2.08 2.78 -4.78
N PHE A 86 -1.99 1.76 -5.62
CA PHE A 86 -1.28 1.87 -6.89
C PHE A 86 -2.17 2.39 -7.99
N THR A 87 -1.66 3.35 -8.76
CA THR A 87 -2.38 4.00 -9.86
C THR A 87 -1.58 3.93 -11.17
N LYS A 88 -2.26 4.12 -12.29
CA LYS A 88 -1.61 4.52 -13.55
C LYS A 88 -1.22 6.01 -13.50
N GLU A 89 -0.84 6.54 -14.64
CA GLU A 89 -0.67 7.98 -14.84
C GLU A 89 -1.94 8.76 -14.47
N ASN A 90 -1.74 9.97 -13.94
CA ASN A 90 -2.82 10.90 -13.55
C ASN A 90 -3.79 10.37 -12.47
N ASP A 91 -3.31 9.50 -11.58
CA ASP A 91 -4.08 8.89 -10.47
C ASP A 91 -5.28 8.03 -10.91
N CYS A 92 -5.32 7.63 -12.19
CA CYS A 92 -6.38 6.77 -12.73
C CYS A 92 -6.15 5.29 -12.39
N GLY A 93 -7.25 4.53 -12.29
CA GLY A 93 -7.23 3.09 -12.15
C GLY A 93 -7.16 2.37 -13.50
N TRP A 94 -7.13 1.04 -13.47
CA TRP A 94 -7.22 0.19 -14.65
C TRP A 94 -8.69 -0.03 -15.00
N ASN A 95 -9.08 0.34 -16.22
CA ASN A 95 -10.39 0.01 -16.76
C ASN A 95 -10.36 -1.42 -17.28
N LEU A 96 -11.05 -2.33 -16.58
CA LEU A 96 -11.02 -3.76 -16.85
C LEU A 96 -12.39 -4.29 -17.21
N LYS A 97 -12.38 -5.37 -17.96
CA LYS A 97 -13.56 -6.11 -18.41
C LYS A 97 -13.71 -7.40 -17.63
N LYS A 98 -14.96 -7.81 -17.45
CA LYS A 98 -15.28 -9.11 -16.88
C LYS A 98 -14.50 -10.23 -17.58
N GLY A 99 -13.87 -11.10 -16.79
CA GLY A 99 -13.06 -12.22 -17.26
C GLY A 99 -11.57 -11.93 -17.40
N GLN A 100 -11.13 -10.66 -17.36
CA GLN A 100 -9.71 -10.32 -17.25
C GLN A 100 -9.18 -10.65 -15.84
N ASN A 101 -7.86 -10.72 -15.71
CA ASN A 101 -7.19 -10.92 -14.44
C ASN A 101 -6.18 -9.80 -14.16
N ILE A 102 -6.05 -9.43 -12.89
CA ILE A 102 -4.91 -8.66 -12.38
C ILE A 102 -4.06 -9.60 -11.55
N LYS A 103 -2.76 -9.63 -11.85
CA LYS A 103 -1.74 -10.29 -11.05
C LYS A 103 -0.79 -9.25 -10.49
N PHE A 104 -0.55 -9.27 -9.18
CA PHE A 104 0.41 -8.41 -8.50
C PHE A 104 1.48 -9.22 -7.79
N ASN A 105 2.70 -9.17 -8.29
CA ASN A 105 3.88 -9.76 -7.66
C ASN A 105 4.55 -8.71 -6.76
N PHE A 106 4.89 -9.08 -5.54
CA PHE A 106 5.53 -8.17 -4.60
C PHE A 106 6.61 -8.85 -3.74
N GLU A 107 7.52 -8.02 -3.26
CA GLU A 107 8.55 -8.37 -2.29
C GLU A 107 8.61 -7.31 -1.20
N LYS A 108 8.71 -7.75 0.06
CA LYS A 108 8.94 -6.90 1.23
C LYS A 108 10.41 -6.86 1.59
N TYR A 109 10.86 -5.72 2.12
CA TYR A 109 12.10 -5.68 2.88
C TYR A 109 11.93 -6.44 4.18
N LYS A 110 12.90 -7.31 4.51
CA LYS A 110 12.88 -8.09 5.73
C LYS A 110 13.12 -7.18 6.94
N SER A 111 12.22 -7.23 7.92
CA SER A 111 12.41 -6.51 9.17
C SER A 111 13.51 -7.15 10.04
N GLN A 112 14.30 -6.33 10.72
CA GLN A 112 15.23 -6.78 11.77
C GLN A 112 14.56 -6.82 13.15
N VAL A 113 13.36 -6.26 13.30
CA VAL A 113 12.68 -6.07 14.59
C VAL A 113 11.45 -6.95 14.77
N VAL A 114 10.74 -7.28 13.68
CA VAL A 114 9.55 -8.14 13.72
C VAL A 114 9.73 -9.36 12.81
N GLU A 115 9.40 -10.53 13.36
CA GLU A 115 9.47 -11.79 12.61
C GLU A 115 8.33 -11.89 11.58
N ASN A 116 7.14 -11.39 11.93
CA ASN A 116 5.94 -11.47 11.10
C ASN A 116 5.53 -10.09 10.58
N GLN A 117 5.88 -9.80 9.33
CA GLN A 117 5.43 -8.62 8.61
C GLN A 117 4.14 -8.92 7.85
N THR A 118 2.98 -8.63 8.44
CA THR A 118 1.68 -8.84 7.79
C THR A 118 1.30 -7.64 6.92
N ALA A 119 1.07 -7.90 5.63
CA ALA A 119 0.44 -6.98 4.69
C ALA A 119 -0.99 -7.45 4.40
N ILE A 120 -1.92 -6.53 4.18
CA ILE A 120 -3.21 -6.87 3.55
C ILE A 120 -3.19 -6.28 2.14
N ILE A 121 -3.48 -7.10 1.13
CA ILE A 121 -3.52 -6.67 -0.27
C ILE A 121 -4.91 -6.96 -0.82
N GLY A 122 -5.51 -5.98 -1.48
CA GLY A 122 -6.82 -6.12 -2.08
C GLY A 122 -7.03 -5.12 -3.20
N TYR A 123 -8.29 -4.85 -3.53
CA TYR A 123 -8.64 -3.98 -4.63
C TYR A 123 -9.73 -2.98 -4.30
N ILE A 124 -9.76 -1.90 -5.07
CA ILE A 124 -10.83 -0.90 -5.07
C ILE A 124 -11.51 -0.98 -6.43
N LYS A 125 -12.85 -1.12 -6.45
CA LYS A 125 -13.67 -1.17 -7.66
C LYS A 125 -14.61 0.03 -7.68
N ASN A 126 -14.51 0.89 -8.69
CA ASN A 126 -15.34 2.10 -8.84
C ASN A 126 -15.42 2.97 -7.56
N GLY A 127 -14.33 2.98 -6.79
CA GLY A 127 -14.20 3.68 -5.52
C GLY A 127 -14.75 2.96 -4.28
N GLU A 128 -15.16 1.71 -4.41
CA GLU A 128 -15.44 0.82 -3.28
C GLU A 128 -14.22 -0.05 -2.95
N MET A 129 -13.67 0.11 -1.76
CA MET A 129 -12.61 -0.77 -1.26
C MET A 129 -13.22 -2.10 -0.82
N ILE A 130 -12.74 -3.17 -1.44
CA ILE A 130 -13.17 -4.55 -1.18
C ILE A 130 -12.17 -5.21 -0.25
N LYS A 131 -12.63 -6.11 0.63
CA LYS A 131 -11.78 -6.84 1.56
C LYS A 131 -10.62 -7.55 0.83
N GLY A 132 -9.43 -7.44 1.41
CA GLY A 132 -8.20 -8.03 0.87
C GLY A 132 -7.76 -9.29 1.61
N GLU A 133 -6.64 -9.84 1.17
CA GLU A 133 -6.00 -11.05 1.70
C GLU A 133 -4.75 -10.70 2.51
N GLU A 134 -4.47 -11.51 3.54
CA GLU A 134 -3.30 -11.34 4.41
C GLU A 134 -2.07 -12.07 3.86
N PHE A 135 -0.93 -11.37 3.81
CA PHE A 135 0.35 -11.87 3.35
C PHE A 135 1.45 -11.67 4.38
N LYS A 136 1.90 -12.77 5.00
CA LYS A 136 2.97 -12.79 6.02
C LYS A 136 4.36 -13.03 5.41
N ASN A 137 4.45 -13.81 4.34
CA ASN A 137 5.70 -14.14 3.65
C ASN A 137 6.34 -12.91 3.00
N LEU A 138 7.68 -12.87 2.90
CA LEU A 138 8.42 -11.76 2.26
C LEU A 138 8.06 -11.58 0.78
N TYR A 139 7.81 -12.68 0.10
CA TYR A 139 7.40 -12.72 -1.30
C TYR A 139 5.95 -13.18 -1.37
N GLY A 140 5.20 -12.62 -2.32
CA GLY A 140 3.84 -13.08 -2.56
C GLY A 140 3.31 -12.62 -3.90
N GLU A 141 2.16 -13.18 -4.22
CA GLU A 141 1.42 -12.94 -5.44
C GLU A 141 -0.05 -12.78 -5.07
N TYR A 142 -0.64 -11.66 -5.46
CA TYR A 142 -2.08 -11.42 -5.35
C TYR A 142 -2.70 -11.56 -6.74
N ASN A 143 -3.78 -12.35 -6.85
CA ASN A 143 -4.48 -12.59 -8.10
C ASN A 143 -5.96 -12.21 -7.94
N LEU A 144 -6.46 -11.43 -8.89
CA LEU A 144 -7.87 -11.02 -8.95
C LEU A 144 -8.45 -11.34 -10.32
N THR A 145 -9.52 -12.11 -10.36
CA THR A 145 -10.36 -12.27 -11.56
C THR A 145 -11.48 -11.23 -11.54
N ILE A 146 -11.63 -10.49 -12.63
CA ILE A 146 -12.60 -9.41 -12.75
C ILE A 146 -14.00 -9.98 -13.00
N ASP A 147 -14.91 -9.73 -12.08
CA ASP A 147 -16.29 -10.24 -12.11
C ASP A 147 -17.26 -9.32 -12.89
N GLU A 148 -16.95 -8.03 -12.93
CA GLU A 148 -17.72 -6.98 -13.59
C GLU A 148 -16.81 -5.90 -14.19
N ASP A 149 -17.28 -5.28 -15.26
CA ASP A 149 -16.59 -4.14 -15.87
C ASP A 149 -16.46 -2.96 -14.88
N GLY A 150 -15.32 -2.28 -14.90
CA GLY A 150 -15.13 -1.10 -14.05
C GLY A 150 -13.71 -0.59 -14.00
N GLU A 151 -13.51 0.45 -13.19
CA GLU A 151 -12.20 0.96 -12.82
C GLU A 151 -11.71 0.28 -11.55
N TYR A 152 -10.51 -0.30 -11.62
CA TYR A 152 -9.89 -1.07 -10.55
C TYR A 152 -8.57 -0.44 -10.10
N TYR A 153 -8.27 -0.57 -8.81
CA TYR A 153 -6.98 -0.24 -8.22
C TYR A 153 -6.53 -1.39 -7.32
N ILE A 154 -5.23 -1.56 -7.14
CA ILE A 154 -4.66 -2.42 -6.10
C ILE A 154 -4.30 -1.55 -4.90
N TYR A 155 -4.67 -1.99 -3.70
CA TYR A 155 -4.24 -1.35 -2.46
C TYR A 155 -3.43 -2.32 -1.60
N ILE A 156 -2.59 -1.74 -0.73
CA ILE A 156 -1.88 -2.45 0.32
C ILE A 156 -2.05 -1.74 1.67
N VAL A 157 -2.24 -2.51 2.74
CA VAL A 157 -2.34 -2.01 4.12
C VAL A 157 -1.23 -2.63 4.93
N ASN A 158 -0.54 -1.82 5.72
CA ASN A 158 0.35 -2.34 6.74
C ASN A 158 -0.45 -2.82 7.96
N ALA A 159 -0.53 -4.13 8.14
CA ALA A 159 -1.15 -4.79 9.29
C ALA A 159 -0.11 -5.30 10.31
N SER A 160 1.10 -4.72 10.30
CA SER A 160 2.19 -4.98 11.25
C SER A 160 2.35 -3.82 12.22
N SER A 161 2.87 -4.06 13.43
CA SER A 161 3.16 -3.00 14.41
C SER A 161 4.17 -1.97 13.90
N ASP A 162 5.14 -2.42 13.11
CA ASP A 162 6.30 -1.64 12.68
C ASP A 162 6.21 -1.20 11.23
N TYR A 163 7.25 -0.47 10.78
CA TYR A 163 7.36 -0.10 9.38
C TYR A 163 7.31 -1.33 8.47
N LEU A 164 6.46 -1.23 7.45
CA LEU A 164 6.37 -2.21 6.39
C LEU A 164 6.82 -1.56 5.09
N SER A 165 7.90 -2.09 4.51
CA SER A 165 8.47 -1.57 3.28
C SER A 165 8.40 -2.61 2.16
N PHE A 166 8.05 -2.16 0.96
CA PHE A 166 7.98 -2.95 -0.25
C PHE A 166 9.05 -2.50 -1.24
N LYS A 167 9.68 -3.48 -1.89
CA LYS A 167 10.50 -3.25 -3.08
C LYS A 167 9.60 -2.96 -4.29
N ASN A 168 10.19 -2.71 -5.44
CA ASN A 168 9.45 -2.69 -6.69
C ASN A 168 8.74 -4.03 -6.90
N GLY A 169 7.47 -3.95 -7.26
CA GLY A 169 6.63 -5.06 -7.66
C GLY A 169 6.12 -4.88 -9.08
N GLU A 170 5.35 -5.86 -9.54
CA GLU A 170 4.85 -5.91 -10.91
C GLU A 170 3.35 -6.18 -10.90
N ILE A 171 2.58 -5.28 -11.51
CA ILE A 171 1.17 -5.48 -11.80
C ILE A 171 1.04 -5.84 -13.29
N ILE A 172 0.39 -6.96 -13.57
CA ILE A 172 0.19 -7.53 -14.90
C ILE A 172 -1.31 -7.72 -15.11
N ILE A 173 -1.80 -7.29 -16.28
CA ILE A 173 -3.20 -7.49 -16.69
C ILE A 173 -3.22 -8.58 -17.75
N ILE A 174 -4.05 -9.60 -17.55
CA ILE A 174 -4.13 -10.82 -18.38
C ILE A 174 -5.54 -10.99 -18.92
#